data_AF-A0A0E3JY88-F1
#
_entry.id   AF-A0A0E3JY88-F1
#
_cell.length_a   1.000
_cell.length_b   1.000
_cell.length_c   1.000
_cell.angle_alpha   90.00
_cell.angle_beta   90.00
_cell.angle_gamma   90.00
#
_symmetry.space_group_name_H-M   'P 1'
#
loop_
_entity.id
_entity.type
_entity.pdbx_description
1 polymer ?
#
loop_
_entity_poly.entity_id
_entity_poly.type
_entity_poly.pdbx_seq_one_letter_code
_entity_poly.pdbx_strand_id
1 'polypeptide(L)' 'MEKNNCIGCIVSECKFHARTEDYCTLDKIQVTKHENTATSTECTDCGSFKRQ' A
#
# COMPACT_ATOMS: atom_id res chain seq x y z
N MET A 1 15.65 -3.21 -1.13
CA MET A 1 14.88 -2.91 0.10
C MET A 1 14.38 -4.25 0.60
N GLU A 2 14.39 -4.49 1.91
CA GLU A 2 13.85 -5.74 2.46
C GLU A 2 12.33 -5.74 2.31
N LYS A 3 11.78 -6.80 1.72
CA LYS A 3 10.33 -6.93 1.54
C LYS A 3 9.67 -7.28 2.87
N ASN A 4 8.51 -6.68 3.13
CA ASN A 4 7.64 -7.12 4.20
C ASN A 4 6.64 -8.14 3.65
N ASN A 5 6.83 -9.42 4.00
CA ASN A 5 5.98 -10.53 3.57
C ASN A 5 4.52 -10.43 4.08
N CYS A 6 4.23 -9.52 5.02
CA CYS A 6 2.89 -9.28 5.54
C CYS A 6 2.14 -8.18 4.78
N ILE A 7 2.78 -7.47 3.85
CA ILE A 7 2.17 -6.35 3.13
C ILE A 7 2.37 -6.53 1.63
N GLY A 8 1.39 -7.12 0.96
CA GLY A 8 1.36 -7.19 -0.49
C GLY A 8 1.21 -5.81 -1.11
N CYS A 9 1.95 -5.55 -2.18
CA CYS A 9 1.84 -4.30 -2.95
C CYS A 9 2.19 -4.60 -4.40
N ILE A 10 1.21 -4.46 -5.30
CA ILE A 10 1.39 -4.62 -6.76
C ILE A 10 1.57 -3.27 -7.48
N VAL A 11 1.50 -2.17 -6.74
CA VAL A 11 1.52 -0.81 -7.31
C VAL A 11 2.96 -0.43 -7.59
N SER A 12 3.36 -0.52 -8.86
CA SER A 12 4.73 -0.26 -9.31
C SER A 12 5.21 1.17 -9.04
N GLU A 13 4.27 2.12 -9.01
CA GLU A 13 4.49 3.54 -8.73
C GLU A 13 4.67 3.84 -7.24
N CYS A 14 4.42 2.84 -6.37
CA CYS A 14 4.62 3.01 -4.94
C CYS A 14 6.12 3.09 -4.65
N LYS A 15 6.54 4.20 -4.04
CA LYS A 15 7.91 4.45 -3.56
C LYS A 15 8.44 3.34 -2.64
N PHE A 16 7.54 2.62 -1.98
CA PHE A 16 7.86 1.56 -1.04
C PHE A 16 7.71 0.15 -1.63
N HIS A 17 7.40 0.01 -2.92
CA HIS A 17 7.33 -1.27 -3.60
C HIS A 17 8.71 -1.96 -3.56
N ALA A 18 8.76 -3.26 -3.29
CA ALA A 18 10.00 -4.04 -3.21
C ALA A 18 10.70 -4.19 -4.57
N ARG A 19 10.00 -3.85 -5.66
CA ARG A 19 10.42 -3.80 -7.09
C ARG A 19 10.74 -5.16 -7.71
N THR A 20 11.36 -6.06 -6.95
CA THR A 20 11.67 -7.42 -7.39
C THR A 20 10.50 -8.38 -7.21
N GLU A 21 9.58 -8.04 -6.29
CA GLU A 21 8.42 -8.85 -5.93
C GLU A 21 7.26 -7.93 -5.53
N ASP A 22 6.03 -8.47 -5.55
CA ASP A 22 4.77 -7.74 -5.29
C ASP A 22 4.50 -7.51 -3.79
N TYR A 23 5.48 -6.93 -3.11
CA TYR A 23 5.45 -6.62 -1.68
C TYR A 23 5.83 -5.17 -1.41
N CYS A 24 5.33 -4.64 -0.30
CA CYS A 24 5.76 -3.38 0.26
C CYS A 24 7.02 -3.59 1.12
N THR A 25 7.74 -2.52 1.39
CA THR A 25 8.95 -2.49 2.23
C THR A 25 8.71 -1.79 3.57
N LEU A 26 7.48 -1.29 3.80
CA LEU A 26 7.06 -0.71 5.06
C LEU A 26 6.75 -1.80 6.08
N ASP A 27 7.09 -1.58 7.35
CA ASP A 27 6.71 -2.46 8.45
C ASP A 27 5.21 -2.37 8.79
N LYS A 28 4.60 -1.20 8.52
CA LYS A 28 3.20 -0.89 8.77
C LYS A 28 2.65 -0.01 7.66
N ILE A 29 1.42 -0.28 7.24
CA ILE A 29 0.61 0.63 6.43
C ILE A 29 -0.56 1.19 7.25
N GLN A 30 -1.04 2.36 6.84
CA GLN A 30 -2.30 2.91 7.29
C GLN A 30 -3.32 2.76 6.16
N VAL A 31 -4.40 2.02 6.41
CA VAL A 31 -5.55 2.03 5.49
C VAL A 31 -6.37 3.28 5.76
N THR A 32 -6.74 3.99 4.69
CA THR A 32 -7.54 5.21 4.71
C THR A 32 -8.74 5.07 3.80
N LYS A 33 -9.68 5.99 3.92
CA LYS A 33 -10.86 6.09 3.05
C LYS A 33 -10.95 7.49 2.46
N HIS A 34 -11.41 7.61 1.23
CA HIS A 34 -11.61 8.91 0.58
C HIS A 34 -12.93 9.58 1.01
N GLU A 35 -13.93 8.78 1.39
CA GLU A 35 -15.26 9.24 1.80
C GLU A 35 -15.48 9.13 3.31
N ASN A 36 -16.52 9.79 3.83
CA ASN A 36 -16.83 9.77 5.27
C ASN A 36 -17.13 8.36 5.82
N THR A 37 -17.64 7.46 4.96
CA THR A 37 -17.99 6.08 5.32
C THR A 37 -17.39 5.14 4.28
N ALA A 38 -16.67 4.11 4.73
CA ALA A 38 -16.17 3.07 3.84
C ALA A 38 -17.30 2.07 3.61
N THR A 39 -17.92 2.12 2.43
CA THR A 39 -19.04 1.25 2.04
C THR A 39 -18.57 0.09 1.17
N SER A 40 -17.39 0.19 0.57
CA SER A 40 -16.79 -0.84 -0.25
C SER A 40 -15.26 -0.83 -0.17
N THR A 41 -14.63 -1.90 -0.67
CA THR A 41 -13.17 -2.05 -0.68
C THR A 41 -12.52 -0.99 -1.57
N GLU A 42 -13.12 -0.63 -2.70
CA GLU A 42 -12.55 0.40 -3.58
C GLU A 42 -12.57 1.81 -2.96
N CYS A 43 -13.38 2.05 -1.93
CA CYS A 43 -13.34 3.30 -1.15
C CYS A 43 -12.22 3.32 -0.10
N THR A 44 -11.47 2.21 0.05
CA THR A 44 -10.35 2.07 0.97
C THR A 44 -9.02 1.94 0.25
N ASP A 45 -8.06 2.76 0.65
CA ASP A 45 -6.76 2.88 0.00
C ASP A 45 -5.62 2.75 1.01
N CYS A 46 -4.42 2.45 0.51
CA CYS A 46 -3.20 2.54 1.31
C CYS A 46 -2.84 4.02 1.51
N GLY A 47 -3.20 4.59 2.66
CA GLY A 47 -2.84 5.96 3.05
C GLY A 47 -1.35 6.18 3.31
N SER A 48 -0.55 5.11 3.32
CA SER A 48 0.92 5.19 3.33
C SER A 48 1.51 5.28 1.93
N PHE A 49 0.71 5.24 0.87
CA PHE A 49 1.16 5.35 -0.50
C PHE A 49 1.90 6.68 -0.74
N LYS A 50 3.06 6.59 -1.39
CA LYS A 50 3.80 7.72 -1.94
C LYS A 50 4.22 7.36 -3.34
N ARG A 51 3.96 8.25 -4.30
CA ARG A 51 4.42 8.07 -5.67
C ARG A 51 5.96 8.24 -5.72
N GLN A 52 6.63 7.35 -6.46
CA GLN A 52 8.05 7.41 -6.75
C GLN A 52 8.38 8.40 -7.87
#